data_AF-A0A164BHE4-F1
#
_entry.id   AF-A0A164BHE4-F1
#
_cell.length_a   1.000
_cell.length_b   1.000
_cell.length_c   1.000
_cell.angle_alpha   90.00
_cell.angle_beta   90.00
_cell.angle_gamma   90.00
#
_symmetry.space_group_name_H-M   'P 1'
#
loop_
_entity.id
_entity.type
_entity.pdbx_description
1 polymer ?
#
loop_
_entity_poly.entity_id
_entity_poly.type
_entity_poly.pdbx_seq_one_letter_code
_entity_poly.pdbx_strand_id
1 'polypeptide(L)' 'MKQILGISDKTLLALKNKTTMFREGQDWRRKGASARSPLQWNSEAVERAFTNWKRPAPSTVETFEAAEAK' A
#
# COMPACT_ATOMS: atom_id res chain seq x y z
N MET A 1 -14.68 -2.77 0.44
CA MET A 1 -13.64 -2.96 -0.59
C MET A 1 -13.87 -4.18 -1.47
N LYS A 2 -14.25 -5.33 -0.90
CA LYS A 2 -14.50 -6.57 -1.67
C LYS A 2 -15.49 -6.45 -2.83
N GLN A 3 -16.55 -5.65 -2.72
CA GLN A 3 -17.51 -5.44 -3.82
C GLN A 3 -17.04 -4.46 -4.90
N ILE A 4 -16.06 -3.61 -4.60
CA ILE A 4 -15.57 -2.57 -5.52
C ILE A 4 -14.37 -3.10 -6.30
N LEU A 5 -13.38 -3.65 -5.57
CA LEU A 5 -12.13 -4.15 -6.14
C LEU A 5 -12.10 -5.67 -6.32
N GLY A 6 -13.10 -6.41 -5.81
CA GLY A 6 -13.03 -7.87 -5.75
C GLY A 6 -12.09 -8.42 -4.66
N ILE A 7 -11.43 -7.54 -3.88
CA ILE A 7 -10.36 -7.91 -2.94
C ILE A 7 -10.85 -7.85 -1.49
N SER A 8 -10.51 -8.87 -0.71
CA SER A 8 -10.83 -8.93 0.73
C SER A 8 -10.02 -7.90 1.52
N ASP A 9 -10.61 -7.29 2.56
CA ASP A 9 -9.94 -6.28 3.39
C ASP A 9 -8.63 -6.79 4.04
N LYS A 10 -8.55 -8.09 4.37
CA LYS A 10 -7.32 -8.74 4.86
C LYS A 10 -6.20 -8.73 3.81
N THR A 11 -6.55 -8.97 2.54
CA THR A 11 -5.61 -8.91 1.41
C THR A 11 -5.17 -7.48 1.15
N LEU A 12 -6.09 -6.52 1.24
CA LEU A 12 -5.79 -5.09 1.07
C LEU A 12 -4.84 -4.57 2.16
N LEU A 13 -5.05 -4.99 3.41
CA LEU A 13 -4.13 -4.72 4.52
C LEU A 13 -2.75 -5.35 4.31
N ALA A 14 -2.70 -6.58 3.80
CA ALA A 14 -1.44 -7.25 3.48
C ALA A 14 -0.68 -6.52 2.36
N LEU A 15 -1.37 -6.08 1.30
CA LEU A 15 -0.81 -5.28 0.20
C LEU A 15 -0.22 -3.97 0.72
N LYS A 16 -0.97 -3.26 1.58
CA LYS A 16 -0.50 -2.03 2.23
C LYS A 16 0.79 -2.20 3.04
N ASN A 17 0.96 -3.35 3.69
CA ASN A 17 2.16 -3.62 4.47
C ASN A 17 3.34 -4.12 3.63
N LYS A 18 3.07 -4.76 2.48
CA LYS A 18 4.11 -5.31 1.59
C LYS A 18 4.55 -4.37 0.47
N THR A 19 3.75 -3.37 0.14
CA THR A 19 3.98 -2.49 -1.01
C THR A 19 3.79 -1.04 -0.61
N THR A 20 4.47 -0.14 -1.30
CA THR A 20 4.34 1.31 -1.16
C THR A 20 3.20 1.89 -2.00
N MET A 21 2.28 1.04 -2.49
CA MET A 21 1.23 1.42 -3.43
C MET A 21 0.14 2.31 -2.83
N PHE A 22 -0.04 2.28 -1.50
CA PHE A 22 -1.09 3.02 -0.81
C PHE A 22 -0.49 4.04 0.16
N ARG A 23 -0.88 5.31 0.03
CA ARG A 23 -0.44 6.41 0.89
C ARG A 23 -1.48 6.72 1.98
N GLU A 24 -1.00 6.89 3.21
CA GLU A 24 -1.83 7.37 4.33
C GLU A 24 -2.29 8.81 4.04
N GLY A 25 -3.55 9.12 4.32
CA GLY A 25 -4.21 10.40 4.02
C GLY A 25 -4.87 10.46 2.64
N GLN A 26 -4.39 9.71 1.65
CA GLN A 26 -4.93 9.70 0.27
C GLN A 26 -5.76 8.45 -0.02
N ASP A 27 -5.15 7.27 0.11
CA ASP A 27 -5.77 5.98 -0.17
C ASP A 27 -6.42 5.38 1.09
N TRP A 28 -5.86 5.68 2.26
CA TRP A 28 -6.37 5.20 3.54
C TRP A 28 -6.09 6.18 4.65
N ARG A 29 -6.94 6.16 5.69
CA ARG A 29 -6.73 6.92 6.91
C ARG A 29 -7.11 6.08 8.13
N ARG A 30 -6.52 6.36 9.28
CA ARG A 30 -6.99 5.80 10.55
C ARG A 30 -8.14 6.65 11.06
N LYS A 31 -9.23 6.00 11.48
CA LYS A 31 -10.40 6.70 12.01
C LYS A 31 -10.19 7.23 13.45
N GLY A 32 -9.08 6.87 14.10
CA GLY A 32 -8.77 7.28 15.47
C GLY A 32 -7.26 7.39 15.73
N ALA A 33 -6.91 8.06 16.82
CA ALA A 33 -5.53 8.38 17.19
C ALA A 33 -4.70 7.16 17.63
N SER A 34 -5.36 6.05 18.00
CA SER A 34 -4.67 4.84 18.47
C SER A 34 -4.24 3.95 17.31
N ALA A 35 -3.12 3.24 17.48
CA ALA A 35 -2.60 2.29 16.50
C ALA A 35 -3.57 1.12 16.18
N ARG A 36 -4.51 0.82 17.09
CA ARG A 36 -5.58 -0.19 16.93
C ARG A 36 -6.86 0.35 16.26
N SER A 37 -6.90 1.64 15.92
CA SER A 37 -8.09 2.23 15.32
C SER A 37 -8.39 1.61 13.95
N PRO A 38 -9.69 1.43 13.60
CA PRO A 38 -10.05 0.87 12.32
C PRO A 38 -9.54 1.74 11.17
N LEU A 39 -9.02 1.08 10.13
CA LEU A 39 -8.64 1.74 8.89
C LEU A 39 -9.89 2.05 8.07
N GLN A 40 -9.94 3.28 7.54
CA GLN A 40 -10.90 3.69 6.55
C GLN A 40 -10.19 3.83 5.21
N TRP A 41 -10.68 3.10 4.22
CA TRP A 41 -10.16 3.12 2.86
C TRP A 41 -10.96 4.11 2.00
N ASN A 42 -10.27 4.82 1.13
CA ASN A 42 -10.89 5.61 0.07
C ASN A 42 -10.96 4.74 -1.18
N SER A 43 -12.15 4.25 -1.51
CA SER A 43 -12.35 3.29 -2.61
C SER A 43 -11.89 3.81 -3.97
N GLU A 44 -12.15 5.08 -4.28
CA GLU A 44 -11.79 5.65 -5.58
C GLU A 44 -10.28 5.86 -5.71
N ALA A 45 -9.62 6.35 -4.65
CA ALA A 45 -8.18 6.52 -4.64
C ALA A 45 -7.46 5.17 -4.70
N VAL A 46 -7.92 4.18 -3.93
CA VAL A 46 -7.36 2.84 -3.92
C VAL A 46 -7.53 2.15 -5.28
N GLU A 47 -8.68 2.32 -5.95
CA GLU A 47 -8.90 1.76 -7.28
C GLU A 47 -7.98 2.38 -8.33
N ARG A 48 -7.81 3.70 -8.30
CA ARG A 48 -6.82 4.38 -9.17
C ARG A 48 -5.41 3.93 -8.86
N ALA A 49 -5.02 3.87 -7.58
CA ALA A 49 -3.69 3.42 -7.17
C ALA A 49 -3.44 1.97 -7.60
N PHE A 50 -4.43 1.08 -7.42
CA PHE A 50 -4.34 -0.31 -7.83
C PHE A 50 -4.24 -0.48 -9.34
N THR A 51 -5.03 0.28 -10.11
CA THR A 51 -5.00 0.26 -11.57
C THR A 51 -3.71 0.85 -12.14
N ASN A 52 -3.20 1.91 -11.51
CA ASN A 52 -1.99 2.61 -11.95
C ASN A 52 -0.70 1.96 -11.42
N TRP A 53 -0.81 1.04 -10.45
CA TRP A 53 0.33 0.35 -9.88
C TRP A 53 0.91 -0.64 -10.90
N LYS A 54 1.87 -0.15 -11.68
CA LYS A 54 2.81 -1.01 -12.40
C LYS A 54 3.88 -1.45 -11.41
N ARG A 55 4.20 -2.75 -11.39
CA ARG A 55 5.33 -3.28 -10.62
C ARG A 55 6.53 -2.39 -10.92
N PRO A 56 7.16 -1.76 -9.91
CA PRO A 56 8.37 -0.99 -10.17
C PRO A 56 9.37 -1.93 -10.86
N ALA A 57 10.01 -1.43 -11.93
CA ALA A 57 11.04 -2.19 -12.62
C ALA A 57 12.10 -2.63 -11.60
N PRO A 58 12.66 -3.85 -11.74
CA PRO A 58 13.66 -4.36 -10.78
C PRO A 58 14.86 -3.43 -10.61
N SER A 59 15.10 -2.50 -11.54
CA SER A 59 16.14 -1.46 -11.48
C SER A 59 15.86 -0.28 -10.55
N THR A 60 14.67 -0.16 -9.95
CA THR A 60 14.34 0.92 -8.96
C THR A 60 14.35 0.40 -7.52
N VAL A 61 14.67 -0.88 -7.31
CA VAL A 61 15.15 -1.32 -6.01
C VAL A 61 16.65 -1.08 -6.05
N GLU A 62 17.09 0.09 -5.58
CA GLU A 62 18.46 0.22 -5.11
C GLU A 62 18.62 -0.79 -3.98
N THR A 63 19.02 -2.01 -4.36
CA THR A 63 19.74 -2.90 -3.47
C THR A 63 20.89 -2.06 -2.96
N PHE A 64 20.94 -1.81 -1.66
CA PHE A 64 22.19 -1.47 -0.98
C PHE A 64 23.13 -2.66 -1.14
N GLU A 65 23.65 -2.87 -2.35
CA GLU A 65 24.76 -3.75 -2.62
C GLU A 65 26.01 -2.88 -2.47
N ALA A 66 26.84 -3.24 -1.50
CA ALA A 66 28.13 -2.64 -1.15
C ALA A 66 28.14 -1.39 -0.26
N ALA A 67 27.71 -1.56 1.00
CA ALA A 67 28.54 -1.10 2.13
C ALA A 67 28.92 -2.38 2.89
N GLU A 68 30.16 -2.83 3.01
CA GLU A 68 31.46 -2.18 2.90
C GLU A 68 32.47 -3.33 2.68
N ALA A 69 33.24 -3.28 1.61
CA ALA A 69 34.44 -4.09 1.45
C ALA A 69 35.63 -3.20 1.81
N LYS A 70 36.05 -3.22 3.07
CA LYS A 70 37.48 -3.12 3.44
C LYS A 70 37.73 -3.47 4.90
#